data_AF-A0A6M2D642-F1
#
_entry.id   AF-A0A6M2D642-F1
#
_cell.length_a   1.000
_cell.length_b   1.000
_cell.length_c   1.000
_cell.angle_alpha   90.00
_cell.angle_beta   90.00
_cell.angle_gamma   90.00
#
_symmetry.space_group_name_H-M   'P 1'
#
loop_
_entity.id
_entity.type
_entity.pdbx_description
1 polymer ?
#
loop_
_entity_poly.entity_id
_entity_poly.type
_entity_poly.pdbx_seq_one_letter_code
_entity_poly.pdbx_strand_id
1 'polypeptide(L)'
;VNRGLKSIKLVGVGLVNSCALTVAGILRENNVLQEVCLSDNSIGDLGAGALAKALLTNSTLKRLDISECMCSYDGLSSFVKALALNTTVECVRLGDIDCPEDWTPSTPLTANICARLDVTWHTRGLEDWASSLPEGGAHHFPRLSVGWTKDAEGSGVHKLFCAVSVTHVSITELVVSCPERVAVGCSDAIATFLERTYTLKKLTVIVKDHCYNFVDGVIWGLARNNSVGEARFRECYLIDQLTKGLQDLMRTNRTLYLLEFKAVYLKERAVRSLADELQSNFVLLTFDSEYTPDIGMHPIFSILDRNHAYLCRAVEFVLNSSAEAESIEALRLLSTADSLLNALVKASGKDREECRKLVQESVRRLS
;
A
#
# COMPACT_ATOMS: atom_id res chain seq x y z
N VAL A 1 4.58 25.23 24.78
CA VAL A 1 5.37 24.04 24.38
C VAL A 1 4.46 22.81 24.41
N ASN A 2 4.19 22.20 23.26
CA ASN A 2 3.43 20.95 23.20
C ASN A 2 4.26 19.79 23.79
N ARG A 3 3.66 18.99 24.68
CA ARG A 3 4.30 17.86 25.37
C ARG A 3 3.65 16.49 25.11
N GLY A 4 2.55 16.43 24.36
CA GLY A 4 1.79 15.18 24.21
C GLY A 4 1.13 14.96 22.86
N LEU A 5 0.85 16.01 22.10
CA LEU A 5 0.21 15.89 20.79
C LEU A 5 1.22 15.35 19.77
N LYS A 6 0.92 14.17 19.22
CA LYS A 6 1.76 13.47 18.24
C LYS A 6 1.32 13.67 16.79
N SER A 7 0.04 13.94 16.56
CA SER A 7 -0.54 14.06 15.22
C SER A 7 -1.45 15.27 15.13
N ILE A 8 -1.32 16.04 14.05
CA ILE A 8 -2.18 17.18 13.70
C ILE A 8 -2.69 16.98 12.27
N LYS A 9 -4.00 17.17 12.08
CA LYS A 9 -4.64 17.17 10.75
C LYS A 9 -5.45 18.46 10.58
N LEU A 10 -5.11 19.24 9.56
CA LEU A 10 -5.70 20.53 9.21
C LEU A 10 -5.98 20.53 7.70
N VAL A 11 -6.92 19.68 7.26
CA VAL A 11 -7.25 19.49 5.85
C VAL A 11 -8.33 20.46 5.42
N GLY A 12 -8.16 21.15 4.28
CA GLY A 12 -9.24 21.98 3.72
C GLY A 12 -9.62 23.20 4.56
N VAL A 13 -8.76 23.66 5.46
CA VAL A 13 -9.09 24.74 6.41
C VAL A 13 -8.70 26.14 5.91
N GLY A 14 -8.26 26.24 4.65
CA GLY A 14 -7.86 27.51 4.04
C GLY A 14 -6.53 28.06 4.53
N LEU A 15 -5.58 27.18 4.89
CA LEU A 15 -4.23 27.62 5.26
C LEU A 15 -3.51 28.21 4.04
N VAL A 16 -2.82 29.33 4.27
CA VAL A 16 -2.00 30.00 3.25
C VAL A 16 -0.51 29.89 3.57
N ASN A 17 0.35 30.38 2.67
CA ASN A 17 1.81 30.35 2.85
C ASN A 17 2.29 30.84 4.24
N SER A 18 1.75 31.93 4.78
CA SER A 18 2.11 32.49 6.09
C SER A 18 1.77 31.55 7.26
N CYS A 19 0.68 30.79 7.12
CA CYS A 19 0.31 29.74 8.07
C CYS A 19 1.36 28.63 8.07
N ALA A 20 1.82 28.19 6.88
CA ALA A 20 2.86 27.17 6.78
C ALA A 20 4.21 27.64 7.35
N LEU A 21 4.57 28.92 7.23
CA LEU A 21 5.74 29.49 7.91
C LEU A 21 5.61 29.37 9.44
N THR A 22 4.41 29.61 9.97
CA THR A 22 4.12 29.46 11.40
C THR A 22 4.24 28.00 11.83
N VAL A 23 3.65 27.07 11.05
CA VAL A 23 3.78 25.63 11.28
C VAL A 23 5.25 25.20 11.24
N ALA A 24 6.03 25.70 10.28
CA ALA A 24 7.47 25.44 10.20
C ALA A 24 8.20 25.92 11.46
N GLY A 25 7.84 27.09 12.00
CA GLY A 25 8.35 27.56 13.30
C GLY A 25 8.03 26.60 14.43
N ILE A 26 6.78 26.15 14.52
CA ILE A 26 6.33 25.17 15.52
C ILE A 26 7.12 23.86 15.38
N LEU A 27 7.30 23.36 14.15
CA LEU A 27 8.05 22.13 13.89
C LEU A 27 9.51 22.23 14.32
N ARG A 28 10.18 23.37 14.16
CA ARG A 28 11.58 23.53 14.60
C ARG A 28 11.75 23.40 16.12
N GLU A 29 10.78 23.91 16.88
CA GLU A 29 10.83 23.91 18.34
C GLU A 29 10.18 22.66 18.96
N ASN A 30 9.30 21.99 18.21
CA ASN A 30 8.54 20.86 18.72
C ASN A 30 9.32 19.55 18.57
N ASN A 31 9.37 18.79 19.65
CA ASN A 31 10.04 17.49 19.73
C ASN A 31 9.08 16.34 20.06
N VAL A 32 7.78 16.49 19.76
CA VAL A 32 6.75 15.48 20.09
C VAL A 32 5.92 15.11 18.86
N LEU A 33 5.64 16.06 17.98
CA LEU A 33 4.89 15.84 16.76
C LEU A 33 5.64 14.88 15.84
N GLN A 34 4.91 13.87 15.42
CA GLN A 34 5.34 12.80 14.53
C GLN A 34 4.61 12.89 13.19
N GLU A 35 3.40 13.45 13.16
CA GLU A 35 2.57 13.52 11.96
C GLU A 35 1.90 14.88 11.81
N VAL A 36 2.02 15.46 10.63
CA VAL A 36 1.35 16.71 10.26
C VAL A 36 0.72 16.54 8.89
N CYS A 37 -0.60 16.75 8.81
CA CYS A 37 -1.35 16.74 7.57
C CYS A 37 -1.99 18.11 7.36
N LEU A 38 -1.59 18.78 6.29
CA LEU A 38 -2.07 20.09 5.86
C LEU A 38 -2.60 20.02 4.43
N SER A 39 -3.02 18.85 3.96
CA SER A 39 -3.48 18.66 2.58
C SER A 39 -4.67 19.56 2.24
N ASP A 40 -4.89 19.81 0.96
CA ASP A 40 -6.01 20.63 0.46
C ASP A 40 -6.01 22.05 1.06
N ASN A 41 -4.87 22.75 0.99
CA ASN A 41 -4.71 24.12 1.47
C ASN A 41 -3.81 24.94 0.53
N SER A 42 -3.97 26.25 0.44
CA SER A 42 -3.17 27.10 -0.47
C SER A 42 -1.79 27.49 0.09
N ILE A 43 -0.96 26.51 0.45
CA ILE A 43 0.36 26.73 1.06
C ILE A 43 1.40 27.26 0.05
N GLY A 44 1.43 26.70 -1.16
CA GLY A 44 2.37 27.04 -2.23
C GLY A 44 3.84 26.77 -1.92
N ASP A 45 4.72 27.07 -2.90
CA ASP A 45 6.15 26.74 -2.83
C ASP A 45 6.91 27.43 -1.68
N LEU A 46 6.53 28.67 -1.35
CA LEU A 46 7.15 29.39 -0.24
C LEU A 46 6.88 28.71 1.10
N GLY A 47 5.65 28.23 1.31
CA GLY A 47 5.30 27.50 2.51
C GLY A 47 5.92 26.11 2.54
N ALA A 48 5.94 25.40 1.39
CA ALA A 48 6.65 24.14 1.23
C ALA A 48 8.14 24.25 1.56
N GLY A 49 8.82 25.29 1.04
CA GLY A 49 10.22 25.56 1.34
C GLY A 49 10.48 25.86 2.82
N ALA A 50 9.57 26.59 3.48
CA ALA A 50 9.65 26.83 4.91
C ALA A 50 9.52 25.54 5.73
N LEU A 51 8.57 24.67 5.37
CA LEU A 51 8.39 23.36 5.99
C LEU A 51 9.60 22.46 5.77
N ALA A 52 10.11 22.37 4.54
CA ALA A 52 11.33 21.63 4.20
C ALA A 52 12.53 22.09 5.04
N LYS A 53 12.71 23.41 5.20
CA LYS A 53 13.77 23.97 6.06
C LYS A 53 13.60 23.60 7.52
N ALA A 54 12.36 23.45 8.02
CA ALA A 54 12.12 23.00 9.38
C ALA A 54 12.53 21.52 9.59
N LEU A 55 12.40 20.68 8.57
CA LEU A 55 12.81 19.27 8.61
C LEU A 55 14.34 19.11 8.75
N LEU A 56 15.13 20.10 8.36
CA LEU A 56 16.59 20.05 8.54
C LEU A 56 16.99 19.99 10.02
N THR A 57 16.18 20.57 10.90
CA THR A 57 16.45 20.62 12.35
C THR A 57 15.50 19.75 13.16
N ASN A 58 14.31 19.46 12.65
CA ASN A 58 13.35 18.61 13.34
C ASN A 58 13.74 17.12 13.19
N SER A 59 13.86 16.44 14.32
CA SER A 59 14.24 15.02 14.39
C SER A 59 13.11 14.10 14.88
N THR A 60 11.88 14.61 14.98
CA THR A 60 10.74 13.87 15.56
C THR A 60 9.62 13.61 14.58
N LEU A 61 9.47 14.46 13.57
CA LEU A 61 8.48 14.31 12.53
C LEU A 61 8.84 13.12 11.64
N LYS A 62 7.85 12.24 11.47
CA LYS A 62 7.93 11.05 10.63
C LYS A 62 7.12 11.22 9.34
N ARG A 63 5.96 11.90 9.41
CA ARG A 63 5.06 12.08 8.27
C ARG A 63 4.64 13.54 8.10
N LEU A 64 4.78 14.03 6.87
CA LEU A 64 4.26 15.32 6.44
C LEU A 64 3.38 15.12 5.21
N ASP A 65 2.16 15.62 5.23
CA ASP A 65 1.26 15.59 4.08
C ASP A 65 0.86 17.02 3.72
N ILE A 66 1.27 17.46 2.53
CA ILE A 66 0.89 18.73 1.91
C ILE A 66 0.44 18.49 0.47
N SER A 67 -0.24 17.36 0.24
CA SER A 67 -0.92 17.09 -1.03
C SER A 67 -1.99 18.13 -1.35
N GLU A 68 -2.24 18.39 -2.63
CA GLU A 68 -3.21 19.39 -3.08
C GLU A 68 -2.95 20.80 -2.50
N CYS A 69 -1.68 21.15 -2.29
CA CYS A 69 -1.29 22.42 -1.68
C CYS A 69 -0.74 23.49 -2.65
N MET A 70 -1.03 23.34 -3.95
CA MET A 70 -0.53 24.21 -5.02
C MET A 70 1.01 24.33 -5.02
N CYS A 71 1.70 23.23 -4.70
CA CYS A 71 3.16 23.16 -4.74
C CYS A 71 3.61 22.75 -6.15
N SER A 72 4.64 23.42 -6.65
CA SER A 72 5.32 23.07 -7.90
C SER A 72 6.60 22.27 -7.62
N TYR A 73 7.37 22.02 -8.66
CA TYR A 73 8.68 21.37 -8.58
C TYR A 73 9.70 22.18 -7.75
N ASP A 74 9.50 23.47 -7.50
CA ASP A 74 10.34 24.28 -6.60
C ASP A 74 10.13 23.86 -5.13
N GLY A 75 8.88 23.61 -4.74
CA GLY A 75 8.54 22.99 -3.47
C GLY A 75 9.16 21.60 -3.32
N LEU A 76 9.03 20.75 -4.34
CA LEU A 76 9.66 19.42 -4.39
C LEU A 76 11.17 19.50 -4.20
N SER A 77 11.84 20.40 -4.93
CA SER A 77 13.29 20.60 -4.86
C SER A 77 13.77 20.97 -3.46
N SER A 78 12.96 21.72 -2.72
CA SER A 78 13.23 22.06 -1.31
C SER A 78 13.17 20.83 -0.42
N PHE A 79 12.20 19.94 -0.62
CA PHE A 79 12.12 18.68 0.14
C PHE A 79 13.21 17.68 -0.23
N VAL A 80 13.60 17.57 -1.51
CA VAL A 80 14.72 16.72 -1.93
C VAL A 80 16.00 17.10 -1.18
N LYS A 81 16.31 18.41 -1.11
CA LYS A 81 17.46 18.93 -0.33
C LYS A 81 17.34 18.63 1.15
N ALA A 82 16.15 18.80 1.73
CA ALA A 82 15.92 18.55 3.14
C ALA A 82 16.05 17.06 3.50
N LEU A 83 15.50 16.17 2.68
CA LEU A 83 15.55 14.72 2.87
C LEU A 83 16.95 14.15 2.64
N ALA A 84 17.79 14.80 1.83
CA ALA A 84 19.20 14.42 1.71
C ALA A 84 19.97 14.52 3.04
N LEU A 85 19.55 15.44 3.92
CA LEU A 85 20.19 15.67 5.23
C LEU A 85 19.39 15.08 6.39
N ASN A 86 18.06 15.01 6.27
CA ASN A 86 17.19 14.46 7.30
C ASN A 86 17.07 12.94 7.18
N THR A 87 17.19 12.23 8.30
CA THR A 87 17.08 10.76 8.39
C THR A 87 15.86 10.30 9.20
N THR A 88 15.06 11.21 9.75
CA THR A 88 13.96 10.90 10.68
C THR A 88 12.60 10.84 10.01
N VAL A 89 12.41 11.68 8.98
CA VAL A 89 11.20 11.69 8.18
C VAL A 89 11.14 10.42 7.35
N GLU A 90 10.00 9.74 7.41
CA GLU A 90 9.71 8.48 6.74
C GLU A 90 8.87 8.71 5.48
N CYS A 91 8.03 9.75 5.44
CA CYS A 91 7.17 10.06 4.29
C CYS A 91 6.81 11.54 4.22
N VAL A 92 7.02 12.14 3.05
CA VAL A 92 6.50 13.46 2.66
C VAL A 92 5.58 13.29 1.46
N ARG A 93 4.31 13.66 1.59
CA ARG A 93 3.37 13.67 0.47
C ARG A 93 3.20 15.06 -0.10
N LEU A 94 3.40 15.17 -1.40
CA LEU A 94 3.11 16.39 -2.16
C LEU A 94 1.98 16.18 -3.17
N GLY A 95 1.61 14.92 -3.45
CA GLY A 95 0.51 14.59 -4.35
C GLY A 95 0.91 14.76 -5.81
N ASP A 96 -0.02 15.22 -6.64
CA ASP A 96 0.21 15.45 -8.06
C ASP A 96 0.99 16.76 -8.25
N ILE A 97 2.27 16.67 -8.61
CA ILE A 97 3.09 17.84 -8.96
C ILE A 97 3.33 17.81 -10.47
N ASP A 98 2.95 18.90 -11.12
CA ASP A 98 3.33 19.13 -12.51
C ASP A 98 4.82 19.47 -12.60
N CYS A 99 5.63 18.46 -12.89
CA CYS A 99 7.07 18.57 -13.08
C CYS A 99 7.38 18.63 -14.60
N PRO A 100 8.00 19.70 -15.09
CA PRO A 100 8.46 19.78 -16.48
C PRO A 100 9.41 18.63 -16.83
N GLU A 101 9.39 18.15 -18.08
CA GLU A 101 10.29 17.07 -18.54
C GLU A 101 11.78 17.39 -18.36
N ASP A 102 12.13 18.68 -18.47
CA ASP A 102 13.49 19.20 -18.31
C ASP A 102 13.89 19.41 -16.85
N TRP A 103 12.99 19.17 -15.90
CA TRP A 103 13.29 19.33 -14.48
C TRP A 103 14.40 18.37 -14.08
N THR A 104 15.46 18.94 -13.52
CA THR A 104 16.56 18.19 -12.92
C THR A 104 16.80 18.73 -11.52
N PRO A 105 16.72 17.87 -10.49
CA PRO A 105 16.95 18.32 -9.14
C PRO A 105 18.43 18.70 -8.97
N SER A 106 18.67 19.83 -8.31
CA SER A 106 20.03 20.28 -7.97
C SER A 106 20.79 19.32 -7.04
N THR A 107 20.10 18.35 -6.44
CA THR A 107 20.67 17.32 -5.56
C THR A 107 20.30 15.95 -6.14
N PRO A 108 21.23 14.98 -6.18
CA PRO A 108 20.94 13.66 -6.73
C PRO A 108 19.75 12.99 -6.05
N LEU A 109 18.85 12.43 -6.86
CA LEU A 109 17.73 11.61 -6.40
C LEU A 109 18.24 10.22 -6.01
N THR A 110 18.63 10.06 -4.75
CA THR A 110 18.97 8.74 -4.23
C THR A 110 17.71 7.92 -3.97
N ALA A 111 17.82 6.59 -4.03
CA ALA A 111 16.69 5.68 -3.79
C ALA A 111 15.98 5.93 -2.45
N ASN A 112 16.73 6.30 -1.40
CA ASN A 112 16.18 6.61 -0.08
C ASN A 112 15.43 7.96 -0.03
N ILE A 113 15.79 8.93 -0.86
CA ILE A 113 15.03 10.19 -0.95
C ILE A 113 13.71 9.91 -1.68
N CYS A 114 13.76 9.26 -2.84
CA CYS A 114 12.57 8.95 -3.63
C CYS A 114 11.60 8.04 -2.86
N ALA A 115 12.09 7.04 -2.12
CA ALA A 115 11.23 6.15 -1.33
C ALA A 115 10.45 6.87 -0.22
N ARG A 116 10.92 8.04 0.22
CA ARG A 116 10.27 8.87 1.24
C ARG A 116 9.40 9.98 0.66
N LEU A 117 9.37 10.14 -0.65
CA LEU A 117 8.55 11.12 -1.36
C LEU A 117 7.35 10.44 -2.01
N ASP A 118 6.15 10.89 -1.66
CA ASP A 118 4.89 10.47 -2.26
C ASP A 118 4.47 11.55 -3.27
N VAL A 119 4.95 11.41 -4.50
CA VAL A 119 4.73 12.32 -5.64
C VAL A 119 4.44 11.54 -6.92
N THR A 120 3.82 12.19 -7.90
CA THR A 120 3.69 11.68 -9.26
C THR A 120 4.97 11.96 -10.06
N TRP A 121 5.67 10.91 -10.48
CA TRP A 121 6.93 11.01 -11.22
C TRP A 121 6.71 11.00 -12.73
N HIS A 122 7.49 11.80 -13.46
CA HIS A 122 7.64 11.68 -14.92
C HIS A 122 8.62 10.55 -15.28
N THR A 123 8.71 10.17 -16.57
CA THR A 123 9.57 9.08 -17.05
C THR A 123 10.99 9.18 -16.50
N ARG A 124 11.65 10.32 -16.71
CA ARG A 124 13.05 10.51 -16.30
C ARG A 124 13.26 10.43 -14.78
N GLY A 125 12.33 10.95 -13.98
CA GLY A 125 12.40 10.80 -12.52
C GLY A 125 12.32 9.34 -12.06
N LEU A 126 11.47 8.53 -12.71
CA LEU A 126 11.42 7.08 -12.47
C LEU A 126 12.70 6.37 -12.91
N GLU A 127 13.30 6.78 -14.03
CA GLU A 127 14.54 6.20 -14.53
C GLU A 127 15.76 6.54 -13.66
N ASP A 128 15.84 7.78 -13.18
CA ASP A 128 16.88 8.22 -12.24
C ASP A 128 16.73 7.46 -10.92
N TRP A 129 15.49 7.30 -10.43
CA TRP A 129 15.22 6.47 -9.26
C TRP A 129 15.63 5.01 -9.50
N ALA A 130 15.24 4.42 -10.63
CA ALA A 130 15.60 3.05 -10.99
C ALA A 130 17.13 2.86 -11.03
N SER A 131 17.85 3.83 -11.58
CA SER A 131 19.32 3.83 -11.69
C SER A 131 20.02 3.94 -10.32
N SER A 132 19.36 4.54 -9.32
CA SER A 132 19.92 4.71 -7.97
C SER A 132 19.76 3.50 -7.04
N LEU A 133 18.88 2.55 -7.37
CA LEU A 133 18.61 1.35 -6.57
C LEU A 133 19.77 0.32 -6.54
N PRO A 134 20.54 0.09 -7.62
CA PRO A 134 21.65 -0.88 -7.61
C PRO A 134 22.90 -0.39 -6.88
N GLU A 135 23.08 0.92 -6.67
CA GLU A 135 24.34 1.51 -6.20
C GLU A 135 24.59 1.35 -4.68
N GLY A 136 23.63 0.82 -3.90
CA GLY A 136 23.58 1.03 -2.45
C GLY A 136 23.19 -0.16 -1.57
N GLY A 137 23.72 -1.37 -1.83
CA GLY A 137 23.53 -2.51 -0.91
C GLY A 137 22.07 -2.95 -0.74
N ALA A 138 21.75 -3.61 0.38
CA ALA A 138 20.37 -4.07 0.64
C ALA A 138 19.49 -2.89 1.07
N HIS A 139 18.42 -2.63 0.31
CA HIS A 139 17.45 -1.60 0.60
C HIS A 139 16.20 -2.20 1.26
N HIS A 140 15.76 -1.61 2.37
CA HIS A 140 14.52 -1.97 3.04
C HIS A 140 13.57 -0.77 3.07
N PHE A 141 12.44 -0.91 2.39
CA PHE A 141 11.40 0.11 2.34
C PHE A 141 10.12 -0.43 3.02
N PRO A 142 9.83 -0.01 4.26
CA PRO A 142 8.61 -0.41 4.95
C PRO A 142 7.35 -0.02 4.17
N ARG A 143 7.39 1.16 3.55
CA ARG A 143 6.34 1.67 2.67
C ARG A 143 6.98 2.37 1.48
N LEU A 144 6.55 2.02 0.28
CA LEU A 144 6.97 2.62 -0.98
C LEU A 144 5.74 3.15 -1.71
N SER A 145 5.72 4.43 -2.05
CA SER A 145 4.69 5.01 -2.92
C SER A 145 5.27 5.32 -4.29
N VAL A 146 4.61 4.84 -5.34
CA VAL A 146 5.02 5.04 -6.72
C VAL A 146 3.83 5.60 -7.48
N GLY A 147 3.84 6.90 -7.72
CA GLY A 147 2.92 7.59 -8.61
C GLY A 147 3.61 7.97 -9.92
N TRP A 148 2.88 8.04 -11.02
CA TRP A 148 3.42 8.57 -12.28
C TRP A 148 2.43 9.40 -13.08
N THR A 149 2.96 10.28 -13.93
CA THR A 149 2.17 11.17 -14.80
C THR A 149 1.66 10.45 -16.06
N LYS A 150 0.69 11.04 -16.78
CA LYS A 150 0.17 10.50 -18.06
C LYS A 150 1.26 10.38 -19.12
N ASP A 151 2.20 11.33 -19.11
CA ASP A 151 3.31 11.42 -20.06
C ASP A 151 4.46 10.48 -19.69
N ALA A 152 4.39 9.84 -18.51
CA ALA A 152 5.33 8.81 -18.14
C ALA A 152 5.13 7.59 -19.05
N GLU A 153 5.89 7.53 -20.13
CA GLU A 153 5.93 6.37 -21.02
C GLU A 153 6.22 5.11 -20.20
N GLY A 154 5.63 3.97 -20.60
CA GLY A 154 5.76 2.73 -19.83
C GLY A 154 7.20 2.24 -19.61
N SER A 155 8.18 2.82 -20.31
CA SER A 155 9.62 2.59 -20.15
C SER A 155 10.13 2.93 -18.73
N GLY A 156 9.75 4.09 -18.16
CA GLY A 156 10.21 4.52 -16.84
C GLY A 156 9.66 3.63 -15.73
N VAL A 157 8.35 3.34 -15.80
CA VAL A 157 7.67 2.42 -14.87
C VAL A 157 8.28 1.01 -14.96
N HIS A 158 8.49 0.52 -16.17
CA HIS A 158 9.10 -0.80 -16.40
C HIS A 158 10.52 -0.88 -15.83
N LYS A 159 11.37 0.14 -16.08
CA LYS A 159 12.74 0.20 -15.52
C LYS A 159 12.72 0.19 -14.00
N LEU A 160 11.84 0.98 -13.37
CA LEU A 160 11.71 0.99 -11.91
C LEU A 160 11.28 -0.36 -11.35
N PHE A 161 10.22 -0.97 -11.89
CA PHE A 161 9.74 -2.27 -11.41
C PHE A 161 10.75 -3.40 -11.67
N CYS A 162 11.51 -3.34 -12.77
CA CYS A 162 12.63 -4.24 -13.00
C CYS A 162 13.75 -4.04 -11.96
N ALA A 163 14.09 -2.80 -11.61
CA ALA A 163 15.10 -2.49 -10.60
C ALA A 163 14.67 -2.92 -9.19
N VAL A 164 13.42 -2.70 -8.78
CA VAL A 164 12.92 -3.16 -7.47
C VAL A 164 12.68 -4.67 -7.41
N SER A 165 12.60 -5.35 -8.56
CA SER A 165 12.53 -6.82 -8.62
C SER A 165 13.87 -7.51 -8.33
N VAL A 166 14.95 -6.74 -8.14
CA VAL A 166 16.28 -7.27 -7.79
C VAL A 166 16.30 -7.76 -6.34
N THR A 167 17.04 -8.84 -6.07
CA THR A 167 17.05 -9.60 -4.80
C THR A 167 17.41 -8.82 -3.54
N HIS A 168 17.94 -7.60 -3.66
CA HIS A 168 18.44 -6.80 -2.54
C HIS A 168 17.44 -5.74 -2.05
N VAL A 169 16.26 -5.63 -2.69
CA VAL A 169 15.21 -4.69 -2.29
C VAL A 169 14.09 -5.45 -1.59
N SER A 170 13.73 -5.02 -0.38
CA SER A 170 12.59 -5.55 0.37
C SER A 170 11.56 -4.46 0.59
N ILE A 171 10.31 -4.73 0.18
CA ILE A 171 9.20 -3.79 0.27
C ILE A 171 8.08 -4.47 1.03
N THR A 172 7.56 -3.85 2.10
CA THR A 172 6.47 -4.43 2.90
C THR A 172 5.09 -3.90 2.50
N GLU A 173 4.99 -2.60 2.24
CA GLU A 173 3.79 -1.95 1.72
C GLU A 173 4.13 -1.21 0.42
N LEU A 174 3.37 -1.49 -0.63
CA LEU A 174 3.47 -0.80 -1.92
C LEU A 174 2.17 -0.05 -2.18
N VAL A 175 2.28 1.24 -2.45
CA VAL A 175 1.20 2.09 -2.93
C VAL A 175 1.53 2.49 -4.37
N VAL A 176 0.62 2.22 -5.29
CA VAL A 176 0.76 2.56 -6.70
C VAL A 176 -0.35 3.52 -7.06
N SER A 177 -0.01 4.69 -7.59
CA SER A 177 -0.96 5.68 -8.06
C SER A 177 -0.79 5.88 -9.55
N CYS A 178 -1.77 5.45 -10.35
CA CYS A 178 -1.67 5.52 -11.80
C CYS A 178 -2.60 6.60 -12.39
N PRO A 179 -2.20 7.22 -13.51
CA PRO A 179 -3.03 8.19 -14.22
C PRO A 179 -4.17 7.50 -15.00
N GLU A 180 -5.14 8.27 -15.54
CA GLU A 180 -6.33 7.75 -16.27
C GLU A 180 -6.03 6.85 -17.49
N ARG A 181 -4.83 6.93 -18.05
CA ARG A 181 -4.42 6.10 -19.19
C ARG A 181 -3.04 5.54 -18.91
N VAL A 182 -2.99 4.22 -18.81
CA VAL A 182 -1.76 3.49 -18.52
C VAL A 182 -1.42 2.62 -19.72
N ALA A 183 -0.17 2.70 -20.16
CA ALA A 183 0.35 1.82 -21.21
C ALA A 183 0.34 0.35 -20.74
N VAL A 184 0.06 -0.57 -21.66
CA VAL A 184 0.00 -2.02 -21.35
C VAL A 184 1.32 -2.53 -20.76
N GLY A 185 2.46 -1.99 -21.20
CA GLY A 185 3.76 -2.38 -20.64
C GLY A 185 3.91 -2.14 -19.13
N CYS A 186 3.14 -1.20 -18.55
CA CYS A 186 3.15 -0.96 -17.10
C CYS A 186 2.47 -2.09 -16.32
N SER A 187 1.38 -2.67 -16.87
CA SER A 187 0.67 -3.77 -16.21
C SER A 187 1.52 -5.03 -16.16
N ASP A 188 2.27 -5.30 -17.22
CA ASP A 188 3.17 -6.46 -17.29
C ASP A 188 4.35 -6.31 -16.32
N ALA A 189 4.87 -5.09 -16.18
CA ALA A 189 5.96 -4.78 -15.25
C ALA A 189 5.56 -5.05 -13.79
N ILE A 190 4.39 -4.54 -13.36
CA ILE A 190 3.90 -4.75 -12.00
C ILE A 190 3.48 -6.21 -11.76
N ALA A 191 2.87 -6.87 -12.75
CA ALA A 191 2.52 -8.29 -12.64
C ALA A 191 3.77 -9.15 -12.43
N THR A 192 4.83 -8.92 -13.24
CA THR A 192 6.11 -9.63 -13.11
C THR A 192 6.77 -9.38 -11.75
N PHE A 193 6.70 -8.15 -11.24
CA PHE A 193 7.19 -7.83 -9.90
C PHE A 193 6.40 -8.57 -8.82
N LEU A 194 5.07 -8.58 -8.89
CA LEU A 194 4.20 -9.28 -7.95
C LEU A 194 4.44 -10.80 -7.96
N GLU A 195 4.66 -11.40 -9.13
CA GLU A 195 4.98 -12.82 -9.22
C GLU A 195 6.31 -13.19 -8.53
N ARG A 196 7.27 -12.27 -8.46
CA ARG A 196 8.62 -12.52 -7.91
C ARG A 196 8.79 -12.07 -6.45
N THR A 197 7.99 -11.12 -5.99
CA THR A 197 8.15 -10.58 -4.64
C THR A 197 7.62 -11.52 -3.56
N TYR A 198 8.43 -11.75 -2.53
CA TYR A 198 8.07 -12.55 -1.36
C TYR A 198 8.04 -11.72 -0.06
N THR A 199 8.36 -10.43 -0.16
CA THR A 199 8.43 -9.52 1.00
C THR A 199 7.19 -8.63 1.14
N LEU A 200 6.47 -8.42 0.03
CA LEU A 200 5.30 -7.54 0.00
C LEU A 200 4.14 -8.16 0.76
N LYS A 201 3.58 -7.40 1.71
CA LYS A 201 2.44 -7.82 2.53
C LYS A 201 1.17 -7.04 2.22
N LYS A 202 1.31 -5.78 1.83
CA LYS A 202 0.20 -4.87 1.54
C LYS A 202 0.38 -4.20 0.19
N LEU A 203 -0.64 -4.25 -0.65
CA LEU A 203 -0.70 -3.55 -1.93
C LEU A 203 -1.90 -2.59 -1.91
N THR A 204 -1.67 -1.33 -2.22
CA THR A 204 -2.75 -0.38 -2.50
C THR A 204 -2.56 0.15 -3.91
N VAL A 205 -3.55 -0.03 -4.76
CA VAL A 205 -3.58 0.53 -6.11
C VAL A 205 -4.64 1.61 -6.15
N ILE A 206 -4.23 2.82 -6.50
CA ILE A 206 -5.08 3.99 -6.70
C ILE A 206 -5.12 4.22 -8.20
N VAL A 207 -6.29 4.03 -8.79
CA VAL A 207 -6.48 4.19 -10.23
C VAL A 207 -7.44 5.32 -10.50
N LYS A 208 -7.16 6.15 -11.50
CA LYS A 208 -8.17 7.06 -12.07
C LYS A 208 -9.04 6.30 -13.08
N ASP A 209 -10.17 6.88 -13.50
CA ASP A 209 -11.14 6.26 -14.41
C ASP A 209 -10.50 5.61 -15.65
N HIS A 210 -11.10 4.51 -16.13
CA HIS A 210 -10.74 3.79 -17.35
C HIS A 210 -9.43 2.97 -17.34
N CYS A 211 -8.82 2.70 -16.19
CA CYS A 211 -7.57 1.91 -16.07
C CYS A 211 -7.74 0.38 -15.88
N TYR A 212 -8.84 -0.21 -16.36
CA TYR A 212 -9.16 -1.61 -16.07
C TYR A 212 -8.10 -2.62 -16.57
N ASN A 213 -7.44 -2.37 -17.70
CA ASN A 213 -6.36 -3.25 -18.19
C ASN A 213 -5.18 -3.32 -17.21
N PHE A 214 -4.86 -2.20 -16.57
CA PHE A 214 -3.80 -2.16 -15.57
C PHE A 214 -4.19 -2.96 -14.32
N VAL A 215 -5.43 -2.78 -13.85
CA VAL A 215 -5.99 -3.52 -12.73
C VAL A 215 -6.05 -5.02 -13.03
N ASP A 216 -6.43 -5.42 -14.25
CA ASP A 216 -6.45 -6.83 -14.67
C ASP A 216 -5.07 -7.48 -14.54
N GLY A 217 -4.04 -6.82 -15.08
CA GLY A 217 -2.66 -7.30 -14.97
C GLY A 217 -2.18 -7.44 -13.52
N VAL A 218 -2.55 -6.48 -12.66
CA VAL A 218 -2.26 -6.56 -11.21
C VAL A 218 -2.97 -7.76 -10.57
N ILE A 219 -4.26 -7.98 -10.89
CA ILE A 219 -5.03 -9.12 -10.35
C ILE A 219 -4.41 -10.45 -10.78
N TRP A 220 -3.99 -10.59 -12.03
CA TRP A 220 -3.27 -11.77 -12.51
C TRP A 220 -1.92 -11.98 -11.79
N GLY A 221 -1.16 -10.91 -11.55
CA GLY A 221 0.05 -10.97 -10.75
C GLY A 221 -0.22 -11.40 -9.30
N LEU A 222 -1.30 -10.89 -8.69
CA LEU A 222 -1.73 -11.28 -7.34
C LEU A 222 -2.18 -12.74 -7.26
N ALA A 223 -2.85 -13.27 -8.29
CA ALA A 223 -3.28 -14.67 -8.32
C ALA A 223 -2.09 -15.64 -8.13
N ARG A 224 -0.93 -15.28 -8.70
CA ARG A 224 0.33 -16.06 -8.61
C ARG A 224 1.24 -15.67 -7.45
N ASN A 225 0.98 -14.55 -6.80
CA ASN A 225 1.74 -14.10 -5.66
C ASN A 225 1.38 -14.93 -4.39
N ASN A 226 2.37 -15.16 -3.53
CA ASN A 226 2.22 -15.94 -2.31
C ASN A 226 2.65 -15.19 -1.03
N SER A 227 2.79 -13.87 -1.10
CA SER A 227 3.27 -13.04 0.01
C SER A 227 2.29 -11.97 0.45
N VAL A 228 1.53 -11.40 -0.48
CA VAL A 228 0.57 -10.30 -0.27
C VAL A 228 -0.67 -10.82 0.46
N GLY A 229 -0.96 -10.21 1.62
CA GLY A 229 -2.12 -10.55 2.43
C GLY A 229 -3.28 -9.54 2.29
N GLU A 230 -2.96 -8.28 2.02
CA GLU A 230 -3.94 -7.21 1.83
C GLU A 230 -3.77 -6.55 0.46
N ALA A 231 -4.84 -6.50 -0.34
CA ALA A 231 -4.89 -5.77 -1.59
C ALA A 231 -6.09 -4.80 -1.56
N ARG A 232 -5.83 -3.52 -1.78
CA ARG A 232 -6.87 -2.48 -1.84
C ARG A 232 -6.80 -1.77 -3.19
N PHE A 233 -7.93 -1.67 -3.85
CA PHE A 233 -8.10 -0.94 -5.11
C PHE A 233 -9.03 0.24 -4.86
N ARG A 234 -8.49 1.45 -4.99
CA ARG A 234 -9.22 2.70 -4.78
C ARG A 234 -9.60 3.30 -6.13
N GLU A 235 -10.79 3.92 -6.18
CA GLU A 235 -11.32 4.58 -7.38
C GLU A 235 -11.41 3.63 -8.59
N CYS A 236 -11.61 2.34 -8.31
CA CYS A 236 -11.57 1.29 -9.31
C CYS A 236 -12.99 0.79 -9.64
N TYR A 237 -13.46 1.13 -10.83
CA TYR A 237 -14.68 0.56 -11.39
C TYR A 237 -14.43 -0.87 -11.89
N LEU A 238 -14.83 -1.87 -11.10
CA LEU A 238 -14.84 -3.25 -11.56
C LEU A 238 -15.85 -3.41 -12.71
N ILE A 239 -15.36 -3.86 -13.86
CA ILE A 239 -16.15 -4.22 -15.02
C ILE A 239 -16.11 -5.75 -15.24
N ASP A 240 -17.08 -6.29 -15.96
CA ASP A 240 -17.18 -7.74 -16.26
C ASP A 240 -15.89 -8.35 -16.81
N GLN A 241 -15.02 -7.56 -17.46
CA GLN A 241 -13.75 -8.02 -18.02
C GLN A 241 -12.78 -8.55 -16.94
N LEU A 242 -12.83 -8.00 -15.73
CA LEU A 242 -11.95 -8.41 -14.61
C LEU A 242 -12.39 -9.71 -13.93
N THR A 243 -13.59 -10.21 -14.27
CA THR A 243 -14.18 -11.40 -13.63
C THR A 243 -13.27 -12.62 -13.74
N LYS A 244 -12.60 -12.82 -14.88
CA LYS A 244 -11.72 -13.98 -15.11
C LYS A 244 -10.47 -13.93 -14.21
N GLY A 245 -9.82 -12.77 -14.13
CA GLY A 245 -8.67 -12.58 -13.24
C GLY A 245 -9.07 -12.79 -11.78
N LEU A 246 -10.24 -12.26 -11.37
CA LEU A 246 -10.76 -12.45 -10.01
C LEU A 246 -11.11 -13.90 -9.71
N GLN A 247 -11.71 -14.64 -10.65
CA GLN A 247 -11.99 -16.07 -10.50
C GLN A 247 -10.69 -16.85 -10.27
N ASP A 248 -9.66 -16.60 -11.09
CA ASP A 248 -8.37 -17.28 -10.92
C ASP A 248 -7.71 -16.92 -9.59
N LEU A 249 -7.76 -15.65 -9.20
CA LEU A 249 -7.27 -15.17 -7.90
C LEU A 249 -7.98 -15.88 -6.74
N MET A 250 -9.32 -15.94 -6.74
CA MET A 250 -10.09 -16.63 -5.70
C MET A 250 -9.79 -18.12 -5.66
N ARG A 251 -9.63 -18.75 -6.84
CA ARG A 251 -9.35 -20.17 -6.97
C ARG A 251 -7.95 -20.56 -6.52
N THR A 252 -6.92 -19.77 -6.82
CA THR A 252 -5.52 -20.16 -6.68
C THR A 252 -4.80 -19.52 -5.49
N ASN A 253 -5.08 -18.25 -5.19
CA ASN A 253 -4.37 -17.54 -4.13
C ASN A 253 -4.78 -18.07 -2.74
N ARG A 254 -3.81 -18.28 -1.86
CA ARG A 254 -4.02 -18.78 -0.48
C ARG A 254 -3.37 -17.89 0.58
N THR A 255 -3.06 -16.64 0.24
CA THR A 255 -2.34 -15.70 1.12
C THR A 255 -3.12 -14.41 1.33
N LEU A 256 -3.87 -13.98 0.32
CA LEU A 256 -4.72 -12.80 0.34
C LEU A 256 -5.94 -13.04 1.22
N TYR A 257 -6.02 -12.32 2.34
CA TYR A 257 -7.14 -12.39 3.27
C TYR A 257 -8.05 -11.17 3.23
N LEU A 258 -7.56 -10.05 2.68
CA LEU A 258 -8.34 -8.83 2.47
C LEU A 258 -8.21 -8.37 1.02
N LEU A 259 -9.36 -8.26 0.35
CA LEU A 259 -9.49 -7.69 -0.98
C LEU A 259 -10.58 -6.62 -0.95
N GLU A 260 -10.19 -5.36 -1.10
CA GLU A 260 -11.09 -4.21 -1.03
C GLU A 260 -11.14 -3.50 -2.37
N PHE A 261 -12.34 -3.20 -2.85
CA PHE A 261 -12.54 -2.37 -4.03
C PHE A 261 -13.50 -1.22 -3.69
N LYS A 262 -13.02 0.02 -3.87
CA LYS A 262 -13.89 1.20 -3.82
C LYS A 262 -14.54 1.40 -5.19
N ALA A 263 -15.88 1.38 -5.23
CA ALA A 263 -16.73 1.57 -6.42
C ALA A 263 -16.85 0.38 -7.40
N VAL A 264 -17.32 -0.77 -6.91
CA VAL A 264 -17.54 -1.97 -7.73
C VAL A 264 -18.93 -2.00 -8.36
N TYR A 265 -19.01 -2.49 -9.61
CA TYR A 265 -20.28 -2.84 -10.25
C TYR A 265 -20.20 -4.24 -10.90
N LEU A 266 -20.43 -5.29 -10.11
CA LEU A 266 -20.48 -6.66 -10.61
C LEU A 266 -21.92 -7.07 -10.96
N LYS A 267 -22.10 -7.67 -12.13
CA LYS A 267 -23.37 -8.32 -12.48
C LYS A 267 -23.59 -9.56 -11.62
N GLU A 268 -24.84 -9.88 -11.31
CA GLU A 268 -25.20 -11.04 -10.48
C GLU A 268 -24.59 -12.37 -10.96
N ARG A 269 -24.53 -12.59 -12.29
CA ARG A 269 -23.89 -13.78 -12.87
C ARG A 269 -22.40 -13.88 -12.53
N ALA A 270 -21.69 -12.74 -12.55
CA ALA A 270 -20.27 -12.70 -12.19
C ALA A 270 -20.09 -13.00 -10.70
N VAL A 271 -20.93 -12.43 -9.83
CA VAL A 271 -20.90 -12.68 -8.38
C VAL A 271 -21.10 -14.15 -8.06
N ARG A 272 -22.09 -14.82 -8.66
CA ARG A 272 -22.32 -16.26 -8.45
C ARG A 272 -21.12 -17.10 -8.88
N SER A 273 -20.56 -16.79 -10.05
CA SER A 273 -19.39 -17.52 -10.53
C SER A 273 -18.14 -17.30 -9.67
N LEU A 274 -17.98 -16.09 -9.10
CA LEU A 274 -16.92 -15.83 -8.12
C LEU A 274 -17.14 -16.61 -6.82
N ALA A 275 -18.38 -16.67 -6.34
CA ALA A 275 -18.74 -17.44 -5.16
C ALA A 275 -18.44 -18.94 -5.34
N ASP A 276 -18.73 -19.51 -6.51
CA ASP A 276 -18.44 -20.91 -6.83
C ASP A 276 -16.94 -21.23 -6.71
N GLU A 277 -16.07 -20.36 -7.24
CA GLU A 277 -14.61 -20.54 -7.15
C GLU A 277 -14.09 -20.31 -5.72
N LEU A 278 -14.68 -19.34 -5.00
CA LEU A 278 -14.32 -19.00 -3.62
C LEU A 278 -14.67 -20.11 -2.62
N GLN A 279 -15.59 -21.03 -2.93
CA GLN A 279 -15.91 -22.16 -2.06
C GLN A 279 -14.66 -22.94 -1.61
N SER A 280 -13.68 -23.07 -2.51
CA SER A 280 -12.40 -23.76 -2.26
C SER A 280 -11.36 -22.95 -1.46
N ASN A 281 -11.65 -21.67 -1.20
CA ASN A 281 -10.75 -20.74 -0.54
C ASN A 281 -11.22 -20.44 0.89
N PHE A 282 -10.35 -20.69 1.85
CA PHE A 282 -10.62 -20.47 3.28
C PHE A 282 -9.89 -19.25 3.86
N VAL A 283 -9.01 -18.63 3.07
CA VAL A 283 -8.10 -17.58 3.54
C VAL A 283 -8.69 -16.19 3.34
N LEU A 284 -9.49 -15.98 2.28
CA LEU A 284 -10.17 -14.70 2.07
C LEU A 284 -11.22 -14.47 3.16
N LEU A 285 -11.09 -13.36 3.89
CA LEU A 285 -11.95 -12.99 5.02
C LEU A 285 -12.78 -11.75 4.72
N THR A 286 -12.26 -10.85 3.87
CA THR A 286 -12.92 -9.60 3.54
C THR A 286 -12.90 -9.39 2.05
N PHE A 287 -14.09 -9.28 1.47
CA PHE A 287 -14.33 -8.79 0.13
C PHE A 287 -15.27 -7.60 0.25
N ASP A 288 -14.72 -6.39 0.23
CA ASP A 288 -15.51 -5.17 0.41
C ASP A 288 -15.68 -4.42 -0.92
N SER A 289 -16.87 -3.84 -1.08
CA SER A 289 -17.42 -3.30 -2.31
C SER A 289 -18.36 -2.15 -1.94
N GLU A 290 -17.81 -0.94 -1.87
CA GLU A 290 -18.45 0.26 -1.27
C GLU A 290 -19.75 0.72 -1.97
N TYR A 291 -20.05 0.25 -3.19
CA TYR A 291 -21.17 0.75 -4.02
C TYR A 291 -22.06 -0.33 -4.67
N THR A 292 -21.81 -1.62 -4.43
CA THR A 292 -22.77 -2.63 -4.89
C THR A 292 -23.99 -2.58 -3.98
N PRO A 293 -25.21 -2.36 -4.50
CA PRO A 293 -26.41 -2.64 -3.73
C PRO A 293 -26.31 -4.08 -3.23
N ASP A 294 -26.56 -4.33 -1.94
CA ASP A 294 -26.46 -5.66 -1.29
C ASP A 294 -27.25 -6.78 -1.99
N ILE A 295 -28.10 -6.40 -2.95
CA ILE A 295 -28.94 -7.23 -3.82
C ILE A 295 -28.05 -8.02 -4.81
N GLY A 296 -27.32 -9.02 -4.29
CA GLY A 296 -26.57 -9.99 -5.09
C GLY A 296 -25.32 -10.56 -4.44
N MET A 297 -24.75 -9.89 -3.43
CA MET A 297 -23.48 -10.27 -2.78
C MET A 297 -23.60 -11.36 -1.70
N HIS A 298 -24.83 -11.70 -1.29
CA HIS A 298 -25.10 -12.71 -0.27
C HIS A 298 -24.32 -14.03 -0.43
N PRO A 299 -24.16 -14.62 -1.64
CA PRO A 299 -23.39 -15.85 -1.79
C PRO A 299 -21.93 -15.71 -1.36
N ILE A 300 -21.30 -14.56 -1.64
CA ILE A 300 -19.91 -14.30 -1.24
C ILE A 300 -19.84 -14.08 0.27
N PHE A 301 -20.71 -13.23 0.83
CA PHE A 301 -20.71 -12.96 2.28
C PHE A 301 -20.94 -14.22 3.11
N SER A 302 -21.83 -15.11 2.68
CA SER A 302 -22.03 -16.40 3.36
C SER A 302 -20.75 -17.26 3.41
N ILE A 303 -19.93 -17.22 2.35
CA ILE A 303 -18.63 -17.91 2.31
C ILE A 303 -17.60 -17.22 3.21
N LEU A 304 -17.59 -15.89 3.24
CA LEU A 304 -16.69 -15.13 4.12
C LEU A 304 -17.02 -15.36 5.59
N ASP A 305 -18.30 -15.41 5.95
CA ASP A 305 -18.76 -15.75 7.30
C ASP A 305 -18.31 -17.16 7.71
N ARG A 306 -18.43 -18.13 6.79
CA ARG A 306 -17.86 -19.48 6.96
C ARG A 306 -16.35 -19.39 7.23
N ASN A 307 -15.59 -18.67 6.39
CA ASN A 307 -14.14 -18.55 6.56
C ASN A 307 -13.77 -17.90 7.90
N HIS A 308 -14.53 -16.89 8.34
CA HIS A 308 -14.36 -16.25 9.64
C HIS A 308 -14.62 -17.24 10.79
N ALA A 309 -15.67 -18.05 10.71
CA ALA A 309 -15.95 -19.09 11.71
C ALA A 309 -14.82 -20.13 11.80
N TYR A 310 -14.26 -20.55 10.66
CA TYR A 310 -13.09 -21.44 10.63
C TYR A 310 -11.85 -20.78 11.28
N LEU A 311 -11.61 -19.50 11.00
CA LEU A 311 -10.53 -18.74 11.64
C LEU A 311 -10.69 -18.70 13.16
N CYS A 312 -11.88 -18.37 13.67
CA CYS A 312 -12.17 -18.33 15.09
C CYS A 312 -11.93 -19.68 15.77
N ARG A 313 -12.39 -20.77 15.15
CA ARG A 313 -12.18 -22.14 15.63
C ARG A 313 -10.70 -22.54 15.65
N ALA A 314 -9.95 -22.17 14.62
CA ALA A 314 -8.50 -22.41 14.60
C ALA A 314 -7.78 -21.65 15.72
N VAL A 315 -8.20 -20.39 16.01
CA VAL A 315 -7.68 -19.61 17.14
C VAL A 315 -8.01 -20.28 18.48
N GLU A 316 -9.26 -20.71 18.67
CA GLU A 316 -9.69 -21.42 19.88
C GLU A 316 -8.95 -22.73 20.09
N PHE A 317 -8.69 -23.49 19.03
CA PHE A 317 -7.87 -24.71 19.10
C PHE A 317 -6.47 -24.41 19.62
N VAL A 318 -5.80 -23.40 19.05
CA VAL A 318 -4.42 -23.06 19.42
C VAL A 318 -4.33 -22.54 20.86
N LEU A 319 -5.33 -21.78 21.32
CA LEU A 319 -5.32 -21.21 22.67
C LEU A 319 -5.83 -22.17 23.76
N ASN A 320 -6.91 -22.91 23.47
CA ASN A 320 -7.65 -23.70 24.46
C ASN A 320 -7.52 -25.22 24.25
N SER A 321 -6.80 -25.68 23.23
CA SER A 321 -6.65 -27.11 22.88
C SER A 321 -8.00 -27.84 22.72
N SER A 322 -8.99 -27.20 22.09
CA SER A 322 -10.28 -27.82 21.76
C SER A 322 -10.08 -29.09 20.93
N ALA A 323 -10.72 -30.21 21.27
CA ALA A 323 -10.56 -31.49 20.55
C ALA A 323 -11.58 -31.70 19.41
N GLU A 324 -12.31 -30.65 19.01
CA GLU A 324 -13.34 -30.75 17.98
C GLU A 324 -12.74 -30.99 16.58
N ALA A 325 -13.29 -31.97 15.86
CA ALA A 325 -12.83 -32.34 14.52
C ALA A 325 -12.83 -31.16 13.53
N GLU A 326 -13.82 -30.27 13.63
CA GLU A 326 -13.91 -29.06 12.79
C GLU A 326 -12.80 -28.05 13.09
N SER A 327 -12.39 -27.93 14.36
CA SER A 327 -11.33 -27.03 14.79
C SER A 327 -9.94 -27.54 14.36
N ILE A 328 -9.76 -28.86 14.35
CA ILE A 328 -8.57 -29.53 13.80
C ILE A 328 -8.46 -29.27 12.30
N GLU A 329 -9.56 -29.47 11.55
CA GLU A 329 -9.58 -29.26 10.11
C GLU A 329 -9.34 -27.78 9.76
N ALA A 330 -9.94 -26.86 10.52
CA ALA A 330 -9.70 -25.42 10.37
C ALA A 330 -8.23 -25.05 10.57
N LEU A 331 -7.58 -25.61 11.59
CA LEU A 331 -6.15 -25.39 11.81
C LEU A 331 -5.32 -25.95 10.65
N ARG A 332 -5.64 -27.14 10.11
CA ARG A 332 -4.93 -27.71 8.96
C ARG A 332 -4.98 -26.79 7.75
N LEU A 333 -6.17 -26.27 7.42
CA LEU A 333 -6.40 -25.38 6.29
C LEU A 333 -5.74 -24.00 6.44
N LEU A 334 -5.66 -23.48 7.67
CA LEU A 334 -5.17 -22.11 7.94
C LEU A 334 -3.79 -22.06 8.59
N SER A 335 -3.13 -23.20 8.81
CA SER A 335 -1.85 -23.31 9.53
C SER A 335 -0.73 -22.42 8.96
N THR A 336 -0.76 -22.17 7.65
CA THR A 336 0.23 -21.34 6.94
C THR A 336 -0.25 -19.90 6.69
N ALA A 337 -1.49 -19.58 7.04
CA ALA A 337 -2.11 -18.29 6.74
C ALA A 337 -1.64 -17.20 7.72
N ASP A 338 -1.16 -16.08 7.18
CA ASP A 338 -0.80 -14.90 7.99
C ASP A 338 -2.00 -14.32 8.75
N SER A 339 -3.24 -14.56 8.27
CA SER A 339 -4.48 -14.14 8.92
C SER A 339 -4.69 -14.82 10.28
N LEU A 340 -4.35 -16.10 10.41
CA LEU A 340 -4.38 -16.83 11.69
C LEU A 340 -3.39 -16.25 12.69
N LEU A 341 -2.17 -15.96 12.25
CA LEU A 341 -1.16 -15.31 13.10
C LEU A 341 -1.62 -13.93 13.57
N ASN A 342 -2.19 -13.13 12.67
CA ASN A 342 -2.72 -11.81 13.01
C ASN A 342 -3.86 -11.90 14.05
N ALA A 343 -4.77 -12.87 13.89
CA ALA A 343 -5.87 -13.10 14.82
C ALA A 343 -5.36 -13.56 16.20
N LEU A 344 -4.38 -14.46 16.25
CA LEU A 344 -3.77 -14.94 17.49
C LEU A 344 -3.04 -13.84 18.25
N VAL A 345 -2.28 -12.98 17.56
CA VAL A 345 -1.61 -11.82 18.19
C VAL A 345 -2.66 -10.90 18.81
N LYS A 346 -3.76 -10.63 18.11
CA LYS A 346 -4.85 -9.78 18.62
C LYS A 346 -5.58 -10.41 19.81
N ALA A 347 -5.82 -11.71 19.80
CA ALA A 347 -6.56 -12.42 20.85
C ALA A 347 -5.72 -12.71 22.11
N SER A 348 -4.45 -13.06 21.93
CA SER A 348 -3.55 -13.45 23.03
C SER A 348 -2.70 -12.30 23.58
N GLY A 349 -2.53 -11.21 22.81
CA GLY A 349 -1.64 -10.11 23.14
C GLY A 349 -0.14 -10.46 23.08
N LYS A 350 0.22 -11.65 22.58
CA LYS A 350 1.60 -12.15 22.49
C LYS A 350 2.29 -11.70 21.20
N ASP A 351 3.62 -11.80 21.19
CA ASP A 351 4.42 -11.49 20.01
C ASP A 351 4.20 -12.49 18.87
N ARG A 352 4.43 -12.01 17.63
CA ARG A 352 4.17 -12.79 16.40
C ARG A 352 4.98 -14.10 16.34
N GLU A 353 6.21 -14.09 16.85
CA GLU A 353 7.08 -15.28 16.86
C GLU A 353 6.59 -16.34 17.85
N GLU A 354 6.08 -15.92 19.01
CA GLU A 354 5.50 -16.83 20.00
C GLU A 354 4.22 -17.48 19.45
N CYS A 355 3.34 -16.68 18.83
CA CYS A 355 2.14 -17.19 18.18
C CYS A 355 2.49 -18.21 17.08
N ARG A 356 3.56 -17.97 16.31
CA ARG A 356 4.04 -18.92 15.29
C ARG A 356 4.50 -20.23 15.90
N LYS A 357 5.23 -20.19 17.02
CA LYS A 357 5.66 -21.42 17.74
C LYS A 357 4.45 -22.21 18.25
N LEU A 358 3.45 -21.52 18.81
CA LEU A 358 2.21 -22.16 19.28
C LEU A 358 1.47 -22.87 18.13
N VAL A 359 1.32 -22.21 16.97
CA VAL A 359 0.70 -22.84 15.80
C VAL A 359 1.50 -24.08 15.37
N GLN A 360 2.83 -23.99 15.30
CA GLN A 360 3.67 -25.14 14.93
C GLN A 360 3.57 -26.28 15.93
N GLU A 361 3.49 -26.00 17.23
CA GLU A 361 3.30 -27.00 18.26
C GLU A 361 1.93 -27.66 18.16
N SER A 362 0.87 -26.87 17.97
CA SER A 362 -0.49 -27.36 17.75
C SER A 362 -0.58 -28.24 16.51
N VAL A 363 0.09 -27.87 15.40
CA VAL A 363 0.14 -28.69 14.19
C VAL A 363 0.91 -30.00 14.44
N ARG A 364 2.02 -29.97 15.19
CA ARG A 364 2.76 -31.19 15.58
C ARG A 364 1.95 -32.12 16.48
N ARG A 365 1.02 -31.61 17.28
CA ARG A 365 0.10 -32.44 18.07
C ARG A 365 -0.93 -33.17 17.20
N LEU A 366 -1.11 -32.77 15.94
CA LEU A 366 -2.07 -33.33 14.98
C LEU A 366 -1.46 -34.37 14.03
N SER A 367 -0.13 -34.44 13.96
CA SER A 367 0.66 -35.41 13.17
C SER A 367 1.10 -36.57 14.04
#